data_AF-A0A0L0VC44-F1
#
_entry.id   AF-A0A0L0VC44-F1
#
_cell.length_a   1.000
_cell.length_b   1.000
_cell.length_c   1.000
_cell.angle_alpha   90.00
_cell.angle_beta   90.00
_cell.angle_gamma   90.00
#
_symmetry.space_group_name_H-M   'P 1'
#
loop_
_entity.id
_entity.type
_entity.pdbx_description
1 polymer ?
#
loop_
_entity_poly.entity_id
_entity_poly.type
_entity_poly.pdbx_seq_one_letter_code
_entity_poly.pdbx_strand_id
1 'polypeptide(L)'
;MIQLISKHWTYANSTGAFSTYPIDPKDETAEKLTGVITRWFIGRRCIIKKGKSEVQVAKEKLLHKKGRWRSNLVARQTTSIKSLVGSNAPLVQIFEESGCHSDTEESSSGKMLQLKLPWQTDVFIKLCELADSRTAEQIHQEAGHHFPDSKLFEKKRRNTDKIEKGAMVPMDLPLDCYNTKFLDTLSEQG
;
A
#
# COMPACT_ATOMS: atom_id res chain seq x y z
N MET A 1 -34.27 -1.67 14.20
CA MET A 1 -33.00 -2.33 13.80
C MET A 1 -32.94 -3.79 14.27
N ILE A 2 -33.13 -4.07 15.56
CA ILE A 2 -33.16 -5.45 16.11
C ILE A 2 -34.17 -6.36 15.41
N GLN A 3 -35.41 -5.89 15.17
CA GLN A 3 -36.45 -6.68 14.47
C GLN A 3 -36.07 -7.06 13.03
N LEU A 4 -35.34 -6.19 12.31
CA LEU A 4 -34.90 -6.47 10.94
C LEU A 4 -33.80 -7.54 10.93
N ILE A 5 -32.89 -7.48 11.92
CA ILE A 5 -31.83 -8.46 12.13
C ILE A 5 -32.44 -9.82 12.47
N SER A 6 -33.43 -9.87 13.37
CA SER A 6 -34.13 -11.11 13.72
C SER A 6 -34.81 -11.73 12.50
N LYS A 7 -35.52 -10.94 11.67
CA LYS A 7 -36.16 -11.45 10.45
C LYS A 7 -35.15 -12.03 9.45
N HIS A 8 -34.03 -11.33 9.21
CA HIS A 8 -32.99 -11.84 8.31
C HIS A 8 -32.29 -13.09 8.86
N TRP A 9 -32.07 -13.16 10.17
CA TRP A 9 -31.51 -14.34 10.83
C TRP A 9 -32.42 -15.55 10.65
N THR A 10 -33.72 -15.41 10.95
CA THR A 10 -34.69 -16.49 10.81
C THR A 10 -34.79 -16.97 9.36
N TYR A 11 -34.80 -16.04 8.39
CA TYR A 11 -34.80 -16.38 6.97
C TYR A 11 -33.54 -17.20 6.59
N ALA A 12 -32.34 -16.70 6.90
CA ALA A 12 -31.09 -17.37 6.61
C ALA A 12 -31.00 -18.77 7.27
N ASN A 13 -31.50 -18.90 8.50
CA ASN A 13 -31.57 -20.17 9.20
C ASN A 13 -32.53 -21.15 8.49
N SER A 14 -33.72 -20.69 8.09
CA SER A 14 -34.72 -21.52 7.40
C SER A 14 -34.25 -22.00 6.02
N THR A 15 -33.40 -21.22 5.34
CA THR A 15 -32.80 -21.62 4.06
C THR A 15 -31.56 -22.49 4.23
N GLY A 16 -31.23 -22.90 5.46
CA GLY A 16 -30.06 -23.74 5.75
C GLY A 16 -28.72 -23.03 5.53
N ALA A 17 -28.67 -21.69 5.52
CA ALA A 17 -27.43 -20.95 5.25
C ALA A 17 -26.33 -21.22 6.29
N PHE A 18 -26.70 -21.72 7.48
CA PHE A 18 -25.78 -22.09 8.55
C PHE A 18 -25.54 -23.60 8.68
N SER A 19 -26.15 -24.42 7.81
CA SER A 19 -26.00 -25.89 7.84
C SER A 19 -24.55 -26.36 7.66
N THR A 20 -23.73 -25.58 6.94
CA THR A 20 -22.30 -25.84 6.73
C THR A 20 -21.43 -25.40 7.91
N TYR A 21 -21.98 -24.60 8.82
CA TYR A 21 -21.30 -24.05 9.99
C TYR A 21 -22.20 -24.17 11.23
N PRO A 22 -22.54 -25.41 11.67
CA PRO A 22 -23.38 -25.60 12.84
C PRO A 22 -22.68 -24.99 14.06
N ILE A 23 -23.41 -24.18 14.82
CA ILE A 23 -22.95 -23.66 16.11
C ILE A 23 -22.97 -24.85 17.08
N ASP A 24 -21.85 -25.11 17.77
CA ASP A 24 -21.85 -26.08 18.86
C ASP A 24 -22.89 -25.60 19.90
N PRO A 25 -23.85 -26.43 20.32
CA PRO A 25 -24.84 -26.05 21.33
C PRO A 25 -24.23 -25.46 22.61
N LYS A 26 -22.98 -25.81 22.95
CA LYS A 26 -22.23 -25.24 24.09
C LYS A 26 -21.78 -23.78 23.88
N ASP A 27 -21.77 -23.34 22.63
CA ASP A 27 -21.44 -21.98 22.22
C ASP A 27 -22.69 -21.11 21.99
N GLU A 28 -23.88 -21.69 22.09
CA GLU A 28 -25.17 -21.02 21.89
C GLU A 28 -25.65 -20.25 23.13
N THR A 29 -24.74 -19.55 23.80
CA THR A 29 -25.08 -18.66 24.92
C THR A 29 -25.38 -17.25 24.41
N ALA A 30 -26.27 -16.54 25.10
CA ALA A 30 -26.66 -15.17 24.73
C ALA A 30 -25.45 -14.23 24.60
N GLU A 31 -24.43 -14.39 25.46
CA GLU A 31 -23.19 -13.62 25.44
C GLU A 31 -22.34 -13.90 24.20
N LYS A 32 -22.14 -15.19 23.86
CA LYS A 32 -21.36 -15.60 22.69
C LYS A 32 -22.05 -15.16 21.40
N LEU A 33 -23.36 -15.37 21.30
CA LEU A 33 -24.16 -14.92 20.15
C LEU A 33 -24.12 -13.39 20.00
N THR A 34 -24.28 -12.64 21.09
CA THR A 34 -24.14 -11.18 21.08
C THR A 34 -22.74 -10.76 20.64
N GLY A 35 -21.70 -11.43 21.12
CA GLY A 35 -20.31 -11.20 20.71
C GLY A 35 -20.07 -11.44 19.22
N VAL A 36 -20.59 -12.52 18.66
CA VAL A 36 -20.49 -12.85 17.23
C VAL A 36 -21.21 -11.81 16.38
N ILE A 37 -22.47 -11.49 16.72
CA ILE A 37 -23.27 -10.47 16.00
C ILE A 37 -22.56 -9.12 16.06
N THR A 38 -22.07 -8.72 17.24
CA THR A 38 -21.36 -7.45 17.43
C THR A 38 -20.08 -7.39 16.61
N ARG A 39 -19.26 -8.44 16.61
CA ARG A 39 -18.03 -8.52 15.79
C ARG A 39 -18.36 -8.44 14.30
N TRP A 40 -19.40 -9.12 13.84
CA TRP A 40 -19.85 -9.05 12.44
C TRP A 40 -20.27 -7.63 12.05
N PHE A 41 -21.08 -6.97 12.89
CA PHE A 41 -21.50 -5.59 12.67
C PHE A 41 -20.32 -4.62 12.66
N ILE A 42 -19.38 -4.74 13.61
CA ILE A 42 -18.18 -3.92 13.66
C ILE A 42 -17.32 -4.13 12.41
N GLY A 43 -17.13 -5.38 11.97
CA GLY A 43 -16.38 -5.72 10.76
C GLY A 43 -16.99 -5.10 9.49
N ARG A 44 -18.33 -5.03 9.42
CA ARG A 44 -19.07 -4.44 8.30
C ARG A 44 -19.46 -2.98 8.49
N ARG A 45 -19.11 -2.36 9.62
CA ARG A 45 -19.51 -0.98 9.96
C ARG A 45 -19.15 0.02 8.87
N CYS A 46 -17.97 -0.09 8.27
CA CYS A 46 -17.55 0.81 7.20
C CYS A 46 -18.38 0.65 5.91
N ILE A 47 -18.78 -0.58 5.58
CA ILE A 47 -19.63 -0.89 4.42
C ILE A 47 -21.02 -0.29 4.65
N ILE A 48 -21.61 -0.62 5.81
CA ILE A 48 -22.96 -0.19 6.20
C ILE A 48 -23.04 1.34 6.32
N LYS A 49 -22.10 1.97 7.06
CA LYS A 49 -22.11 3.43 7.29
C LYS A 49 -21.90 4.23 6.02
N LYS A 50 -21.04 3.75 5.11
CA LYS A 50 -20.74 4.47 3.86
C LYS A 50 -21.70 4.13 2.72
N GLY A 51 -22.58 3.13 2.88
CA GLY A 51 -23.45 2.65 1.80
C GLY A 51 -22.67 2.12 0.59
N LYS A 52 -21.48 1.57 0.81
CA LYS A 52 -20.56 1.14 -0.26
C LYS A 52 -20.53 -0.37 -0.37
N SER A 53 -20.22 -0.89 -1.56
CA SER A 53 -19.97 -2.33 -1.72
C SER A 53 -18.63 -2.74 -1.09
N GLU A 54 -18.49 -4.04 -0.79
CA GLU A 54 -17.23 -4.60 -0.26
C GLU A 54 -16.04 -4.30 -1.19
N VAL A 55 -16.26 -4.40 -2.50
CA VAL A 55 -15.25 -4.10 -3.53
C VAL A 55 -14.79 -2.64 -3.47
N GLN A 56 -15.73 -1.70 -3.31
CA GLN A 56 -15.40 -0.27 -3.20
C GLN A 56 -14.57 0.03 -1.94
N VAL A 57 -14.97 -0.53 -0.80
CA VAL A 57 -14.23 -0.36 0.46
C VAL A 57 -12.84 -0.99 0.38
N ALA A 58 -12.71 -2.16 -0.26
CA ALA A 58 -11.41 -2.79 -0.48
C ALA A 58 -10.50 -1.93 -1.38
N LYS A 59 -11.04 -1.37 -2.46
CA LYS A 59 -10.31 -0.45 -3.36
C LYS A 59 -9.83 0.79 -2.62
N GLU A 60 -10.68 1.43 -1.81
CA GLU A 60 -10.29 2.58 -0.97
C GLU A 60 -9.18 2.22 0.02
N LYS A 61 -9.32 1.10 0.73
CA LYS A 61 -8.29 0.64 1.68
C LYS A 61 -6.95 0.41 0.96
N LEU A 62 -6.98 -0.19 -0.23
CA LEU A 62 -5.78 -0.41 -1.03
C LEU A 62 -5.13 0.91 -1.46
N LEU A 63 -5.92 1.88 -1.94
CA LEU A 63 -5.43 3.21 -2.30
C LEU A 63 -4.77 3.92 -1.12
N HIS A 64 -5.42 3.90 0.06
CA HIS A 64 -4.83 4.47 1.27
C HIS A 64 -3.55 3.74 1.72
N LYS A 65 -3.51 2.42 1.60
CA LYS A 65 -2.31 1.61 1.92
C LYS A 65 -1.14 2.00 1.01
N LYS A 66 -1.39 2.08 -0.30
CA LYS A 66 -0.40 2.51 -1.31
C LYS A 66 0.09 3.93 -1.07
N GLY A 67 -0.83 4.87 -0.81
CA GLY A 67 -0.47 6.25 -0.46
C GLY A 67 0.42 6.33 0.77
N ARG A 68 0.08 5.60 1.85
CA ARG A 68 0.91 5.53 3.06
C ARG A 68 2.31 4.98 2.78
N TRP A 69 2.41 3.94 1.97
CA TRP A 69 3.71 3.37 1.57
C TRP A 69 4.56 4.39 0.83
N ARG A 70 4.00 5.10 -0.15
CA ARG A 70 4.71 6.17 -0.87
C ARG A 70 5.15 7.30 0.05
N SER A 71 4.26 7.83 0.90
CA SER A 71 4.62 8.91 1.82
C SER A 71 5.74 8.51 2.79
N ASN A 72 5.73 7.26 3.27
CA ASN A 72 6.80 6.76 4.13
C ASN A 72 8.14 6.65 3.39
N LEU A 73 8.14 6.19 2.12
CA LEU A 73 9.35 6.13 1.30
C LEU A 73 9.92 7.53 1.05
N VAL A 74 9.07 8.46 0.60
CA VAL A 74 9.44 9.88 0.39
C VAL A 74 10.12 10.43 1.64
N ALA A 75 9.46 10.33 2.80
CA ALA A 75 9.98 10.90 4.04
C ALA A 75 11.35 10.30 4.42
N ARG A 76 11.49 8.97 4.32
CA ARG A 76 12.72 8.27 4.71
C ARG A 76 13.86 8.50 3.74
N GLN A 77 13.64 8.28 2.44
CA GLN A 77 14.66 8.48 1.41
C GLN A 77 15.12 9.94 1.38
N THR A 78 14.19 10.90 1.47
CA THR A 78 14.56 12.32 1.57
C THR A 78 15.44 12.59 2.77
N THR A 79 15.10 12.05 3.95
CA THR A 79 15.90 12.25 5.17
C THR A 79 17.31 11.67 5.02
N SER A 80 17.42 10.45 4.48
CA SER A 80 18.70 9.77 4.31
C SER A 80 19.56 10.38 3.19
N ILE A 81 18.95 10.93 2.15
CA ILE A 81 19.70 11.67 1.12
C ILE A 81 20.14 13.03 1.68
N LYS A 82 19.28 13.75 2.42
CA LYS A 82 19.66 15.01 3.10
C LYS A 82 20.88 14.82 4.02
N SER A 83 20.96 13.70 4.74
CA SER A 83 22.10 13.42 5.61
C SER A 83 23.40 13.11 4.83
N LEU A 84 23.29 12.57 3.62
CA LEU A 84 24.44 12.22 2.78
C LEU A 84 25.00 13.41 1.99
N VAL A 85 24.14 14.17 1.30
CA VAL A 85 24.56 15.23 0.37
C VAL A 85 24.33 16.65 0.90
N GLY A 86 23.73 16.78 2.09
CA GLY A 86 23.35 18.05 2.68
C GLY A 86 21.95 18.52 2.24
N SER A 87 21.26 19.23 3.14
CA SER A 87 19.85 19.60 2.98
C SER A 87 19.53 20.46 1.76
N ASN A 88 20.51 21.20 1.24
CA ASN A 88 20.32 22.16 0.14
C ASN A 88 20.74 21.60 -1.23
N ALA A 89 21.13 20.33 -1.31
CA ALA A 89 21.51 19.74 -2.59
C ALA A 89 20.28 19.61 -3.51
N PRO A 90 20.38 19.99 -4.81
CA PRO A 90 19.26 19.86 -5.75
C PRO A 90 18.68 18.44 -5.84
N LEU A 91 19.53 17.44 -5.64
CA LEU A 91 19.16 16.02 -5.61
C LEU A 91 18.07 15.71 -4.59
N VAL A 92 18.01 16.45 -3.48
CA VAL A 92 17.04 16.25 -2.41
C VAL A 92 15.62 16.54 -2.89
N GLN A 93 15.44 17.58 -3.70
CA GLN A 93 14.12 18.01 -4.19
C GLN A 93 13.46 16.91 -5.03
N ILE A 94 14.26 16.13 -5.75
CA ILE A 94 13.79 15.01 -6.57
C ILE A 94 13.09 13.94 -5.70
N PHE A 95 13.59 13.70 -4.49
CA PHE A 95 13.02 12.70 -3.58
C PHE A 95 11.81 13.19 -2.79
N GLU A 96 11.61 14.51 -2.69
CA GLU A 96 10.46 15.13 -2.03
C GLU A 96 9.17 14.97 -2.86
N GLU A 97 9.30 14.84 -4.18
CA GLU A 97 8.17 14.60 -5.07
C GLU A 97 7.66 13.16 -4.94
N SER A 98 6.41 13.02 -4.48
CA SER A 98 5.79 11.73 -4.22
C SER A 98 5.55 10.88 -5.46
N GLY A 99 5.41 11.53 -6.63
CA GLY A 99 5.26 10.87 -7.92
C GLY A 99 6.51 10.13 -8.39
N CYS A 100 7.68 10.43 -7.81
CA CYS A 100 8.96 9.81 -8.17
C CYS A 100 9.11 8.37 -7.69
N HIS A 101 8.28 7.95 -6.73
CA HIS A 101 8.43 6.68 -6.05
C HIS A 101 7.43 5.67 -6.61
N SER A 102 7.95 4.56 -7.14
CA SER A 102 7.16 3.43 -7.62
C SER A 102 6.12 2.94 -6.61
N ASP A 103 4.91 2.63 -7.07
CA ASP A 103 3.94 1.92 -6.25
C ASP A 103 4.48 0.54 -5.80
N THR A 104 3.89 0.04 -4.71
CA THR A 104 4.14 -1.32 -4.21
C THR A 104 2.87 -2.15 -4.30
N GLU A 105 2.99 -3.36 -4.84
CA GLU A 105 1.92 -4.35 -4.88
C GLU A 105 2.24 -5.54 -4.00
N GLU A 106 1.19 -6.13 -3.42
CA GLU A 106 1.29 -7.38 -2.69
C GLU A 106 0.84 -8.50 -3.62
N SER A 107 1.73 -9.45 -3.89
CA SER A 107 1.39 -10.66 -4.65
C SER A 107 0.44 -11.56 -3.85
N SER A 108 -0.23 -12.50 -4.53
CA SER A 108 -1.03 -13.55 -3.88
C SER A 108 -0.24 -14.37 -2.85
N SER A 109 1.09 -14.46 -3.02
CA SER A 109 2.00 -15.10 -2.07
C SER A 109 2.43 -14.24 -0.87
N GLY A 110 1.90 -13.01 -0.75
CA GLY A 110 2.24 -12.05 0.30
C GLY A 110 3.57 -11.30 0.09
N LYS A 111 4.28 -11.56 -1.01
CA LYS A 111 5.50 -10.82 -1.37
C LYS A 111 5.16 -9.41 -1.84
N MET A 112 5.96 -8.43 -1.41
CA MET A 112 5.88 -7.03 -1.85
C MET A 112 6.72 -6.83 -3.11
N LEU A 113 6.11 -6.27 -4.16
CA LEU A 113 6.70 -6.05 -5.46
C LEU A 113 6.69 -4.56 -5.78
N GLN A 114 7.84 -4.03 -6.21
CA GLN A 114 8.00 -2.66 -6.68
C GLN A 114 7.69 -2.57 -8.17
N LEU A 115 6.65 -1.83 -8.54
CA LEU A 115 6.29 -1.65 -9.93
C LEU A 115 7.30 -0.76 -10.67
N LYS A 116 7.57 -1.08 -11.93
CA LYS A 116 8.38 -0.21 -12.80
C LYS A 116 7.55 0.99 -13.24
N LEU A 117 8.14 2.17 -13.11
CA LEU A 117 7.58 3.39 -13.68
C LEU A 117 8.10 3.52 -15.12
N PRO A 118 7.22 3.62 -16.13
CA PRO A 118 7.62 3.58 -17.53
C PRO A 118 8.46 4.79 -17.95
N TRP A 119 8.32 5.90 -17.22
CA TRP A 119 9.02 7.15 -17.49
C TRP A 119 10.41 7.21 -16.87
N GLN A 120 10.79 6.31 -15.95
CA GLN A 120 12.09 6.40 -15.27
C GLN A 120 13.24 5.91 -16.15
N THR A 121 14.38 6.61 -16.08
CA THR A 121 15.65 6.09 -16.61
C THR A 121 16.26 5.05 -15.68
N ASP A 122 17.14 4.20 -16.23
CA ASP A 122 17.97 3.30 -15.43
C ASP A 122 18.85 4.06 -14.43
N VAL A 123 19.33 5.24 -14.80
CA VAL A 123 20.09 6.14 -13.91
C VAL A 123 19.26 6.53 -12.70
N PHE A 124 18.01 6.95 -12.92
CA PHE A 124 17.14 7.33 -11.82
C PHE A 124 16.74 6.14 -10.94
N ILE A 125 16.52 4.97 -11.54
CA ILE A 125 16.29 3.73 -10.78
C ILE A 125 17.49 3.44 -9.86
N LYS A 126 18.73 3.56 -10.37
CA LYS A 126 19.94 3.36 -9.56
C LYS A 126 20.07 4.39 -8.44
N LEU A 127 19.68 5.63 -8.70
CA LEU A 127 19.64 6.67 -7.68
C LEU A 127 18.63 6.34 -6.57
N CYS A 128 17.44 5.82 -6.91
CA CYS A 128 16.47 5.34 -5.91
C CYS A 128 16.99 4.14 -5.12
N GLU A 129 17.65 3.17 -5.77
CA GLU A 129 18.27 2.02 -5.09
C GLU A 129 19.36 2.45 -4.09
N LEU A 130 20.13 3.50 -4.42
CA LEU A 130 21.10 4.11 -3.51
C LEU A 130 20.38 4.73 -2.29
N ALA A 131 19.30 5.47 -2.51
CA ALA A 131 18.52 6.10 -1.43
C ALA A 131 17.90 5.06 -0.49
N ASP A 132 17.37 3.96 -1.03
CA ASP A 132 16.86 2.82 -0.26
C ASP A 132 17.98 2.17 0.58
N SER A 133 19.17 1.99 0.00
CA SER A 133 20.32 1.40 0.70
C SER A 133 20.78 2.29 1.86
N ARG A 134 20.86 3.61 1.65
CA ARG A 134 21.21 4.58 2.70
C ARG A 134 20.15 4.65 3.80
N THR A 135 18.89 4.59 3.42
CA THR A 135 17.77 4.52 4.37
C THR A 135 17.90 3.28 5.27
N ALA A 136 18.19 2.12 4.68
CA ALA A 136 18.40 0.90 5.44
C ALA A 136 19.60 0.99 6.39
N GLU A 137 20.73 1.53 5.93
CA GLU A 137 21.93 1.75 6.76
C GLU A 137 21.62 2.65 7.96
N GLN A 138 20.92 3.77 7.74
CA GLN A 138 20.54 4.69 8.80
C GLN A 138 19.62 4.03 9.83
N ILE A 139 18.61 3.27 9.39
CA ILE A 139 17.72 2.54 10.31
C ILE A 139 18.50 1.51 11.13
N HIS A 140 19.48 0.82 10.52
CA HIS A 140 20.35 -0.11 11.25
C HIS A 140 21.23 0.59 12.28
N GLN A 141 21.68 1.81 12.01
CA GLN A 141 22.43 2.60 12.99
C GLN A 141 21.55 3.06 14.16
N GLU A 142 20.31 3.49 13.87
CA GLU A 142 19.38 4.00 14.89
C GLU A 142 18.75 2.89 15.75
N ALA A 143 18.32 1.79 15.12
CA ALA A 143 17.67 0.67 15.80
C ALA A 143 18.65 -0.42 16.27
N GLY A 144 19.92 -0.30 15.88
CA GLY A 144 20.98 -1.28 16.12
C GLY A 144 21.09 -2.35 15.03
N HIS A 145 22.31 -2.86 14.81
CA HIS A 145 22.66 -3.84 13.77
C HIS A 145 21.85 -5.15 13.79
N HIS A 146 21.14 -5.45 14.87
CA HIS A 146 20.27 -6.63 14.99
C HIS A 146 18.87 -6.41 14.43
N PHE A 147 18.52 -5.21 13.96
CA PHE A 147 17.26 -5.00 13.28
C PHE A 147 17.21 -5.87 12.02
N PRO A 148 16.22 -6.77 11.85
CA PRO A 148 16.24 -7.69 10.73
C PRO A 148 15.85 -6.96 9.43
N ASP A 149 16.60 -7.23 8.35
CA ASP A 149 16.30 -6.70 7.00
C ASP A 149 14.88 -7.03 6.55
N SER A 150 14.33 -8.17 7.01
CA SER A 150 12.94 -8.56 6.75
C SER A 150 11.91 -7.61 7.36
N LYS A 151 12.29 -6.67 8.24
CA LYS A 151 11.38 -5.63 8.76
C LYS A 151 11.54 -4.29 8.02
N LEU A 152 12.60 -4.10 7.24
CA LEU A 152 12.81 -2.90 6.44
C LEU A 152 11.89 -2.92 5.22
N PHE A 153 11.19 -1.82 4.99
CA PHE A 153 10.22 -1.75 3.90
C PHE A 153 10.94 -1.65 2.55
N GLU A 154 12.01 -0.88 2.53
CA GLU A 154 12.93 -0.62 1.42
C GLU A 154 13.50 -1.95 0.89
N LYS A 155 13.99 -2.82 1.78
CA LYS A 155 14.53 -4.15 1.40
C LYS A 155 13.47 -5.23 1.15
N LYS A 156 12.25 -5.07 1.65
CA LYS A 156 11.15 -6.03 1.45
C LYS A 156 10.60 -5.99 0.03
N ARG A 157 10.64 -4.82 -0.61
CA ARG A 157 10.12 -4.61 -1.95
C ARG A 157 11.08 -5.25 -2.95
N ARG A 158 10.56 -6.16 -3.77
CA ARG A 158 11.34 -6.82 -4.83
C ARG A 158 11.04 -6.17 -6.16
N ASN A 159 12.07 -5.96 -6.97
CA ASN A 159 11.91 -5.54 -8.35
C ASN A 159 11.02 -6.54 -9.11
N THR A 160 10.12 -6.01 -9.93
CA THR A 160 9.28 -6.81 -10.83
C THR A 160 9.28 -6.19 -12.22
N ASP A 161 8.99 -6.99 -13.23
CA ASP A 161 8.81 -6.51 -14.61
C ASP A 161 7.42 -5.90 -14.85
N LYS A 162 6.54 -5.91 -13.85
CA LYS A 162 5.24 -5.26 -13.94
C LYS A 162 5.40 -3.75 -14.00
N ILE A 163 4.76 -3.15 -15.01
CA ILE A 163 4.72 -1.71 -15.22
C ILE A 163 3.49 -1.11 -14.55
N GLU A 164 3.67 0.01 -13.87
CA GLU A 164 2.57 0.81 -13.33
C GLU A 164 1.88 1.58 -14.47
N LYS A 165 0.75 1.07 -14.94
CA LYS A 165 0.00 1.66 -16.07
C LYS A 165 -0.59 3.05 -15.79
N GLY A 166 -0.83 3.36 -14.51
CA GLY A 166 -1.41 4.64 -14.06
C GLY A 166 -0.38 5.52 -13.37
N ALA A 167 0.91 5.34 -13.68
CA ALA A 167 1.99 6.10 -13.10
C ALA A 167 1.79 7.59 -13.35
N MET A 168 1.82 8.38 -12.28
CA MET A 168 1.93 9.83 -12.41
C MET A 168 3.35 10.15 -12.90
N VAL A 169 3.46 11.08 -13.86
CA VAL A 169 4.75 11.57 -14.36
C VAL A 169 4.97 12.95 -13.72
N PRO A 170 5.95 13.10 -12.81
CA PRO A 170 6.36 14.41 -12.32
C PRO A 170 6.80 15.30 -13.50
N MET A 171 6.55 16.61 -13.43
CA MET A 171 6.96 17.55 -14.49
C MET A 171 8.25 18.32 -14.16
N ASP A 172 8.63 18.37 -12.89
CA ASP A 172 9.69 19.26 -12.39
C ASP A 172 10.99 18.52 -12.05
N LEU A 173 11.26 17.37 -12.69
CA LEU A 173 12.52 16.65 -12.51
C LEU A 173 13.56 17.02 -13.58
N PRO A 174 14.85 16.78 -13.32
CA PRO A 174 15.87 16.85 -14.35
C PRO A 174 15.57 15.92 -15.52
N LEU A 175 15.96 16.33 -16.74
CA LEU A 175 15.71 15.57 -17.96
C LEU A 175 16.28 14.13 -17.89
N ASP A 176 17.41 13.95 -17.21
CA ASP A 176 18.08 12.66 -17.00
C ASP A 176 17.24 11.67 -16.16
N CYS A 177 16.19 12.12 -15.48
CA CYS A 177 15.24 11.25 -14.80
C CYS A 177 14.24 10.57 -15.75
N TYR A 178 14.08 11.10 -16.97
CA TYR A 178 13.06 10.65 -17.91
C TYR A 178 13.63 9.77 -19.02
N ASN A 179 12.98 8.63 -19.24
CA ASN A 179 13.29 7.72 -20.32
C ASN A 179 12.95 8.37 -21.66
N THR A 180 13.93 8.49 -22.55
CA THR A 180 13.76 9.13 -23.85
C THR A 180 12.66 8.49 -24.68
N LYS A 181 12.60 7.15 -24.73
CA LYS A 181 11.54 6.43 -25.45
C LYS A 181 10.16 6.70 -24.87
N PHE A 182 10.07 6.93 -23.56
CA PHE A 182 8.81 7.32 -22.94
C PHE A 182 8.44 8.75 -23.33
N LEU A 183 9.38 9.68 -23.27
CA LEU A 183 9.14 11.06 -23.69
C LEU A 183 8.72 11.15 -25.16
N ASP A 184 9.33 10.36 -26.05
CA ASP A 184 8.97 10.29 -27.47
C ASP A 184 7.52 9.80 -27.70
N THR A 185 6.94 9.08 -26.73
CA THR A 185 5.52 8.66 -26.79
C THR A 185 4.56 9.73 -26.30
N LEU A 186 5.05 10.73 -25.57
CA LEU A 186 4.30 11.92 -25.24
C LEU A 186 4.28 12.79 -26.50
N SER A 187 3.20 12.67 -27.28
CA SER A 187 2.91 13.55 -28.41
C SER A 187 3.25 15.01 -28.08
N GLU A 188 3.80 15.75 -29.04
CA GLU A 188 3.85 17.22 -29.01
C GLU A 188 2.42 17.75 -28.88
N GLN A 189 1.92 17.88 -27.66
CA GLN A 189 0.75 18.68 -27.37
C GLN A 189 1.29 20.09 -27.19
N GLY A 190 1.31 20.82 -28.32
CA GLY A 190 1.65 22.25 -28.38
C GLY A 190 0.72 23.13 -27.55
#